data_AF-A0A842Q2X7-F1
#
_entry.id   AF-A0A842Q2X7-F1
#
_cell.length_a   1.000
_cell.length_b   1.000
_cell.length_c   1.000
_cell.angle_alpha   90.00
_cell.angle_beta   90.00
_cell.angle_gamma   90.00
#
_symmetry.space_group_name_H-M   'P 1'
#
loop_
_entity.id
_entity.type
_entity.pdbx_description
1 polymer ?
#
loop_
_entity_poly.entity_id
_entity_poly.type
_entity_poly.pdbx_seq_one_letter_code
_entity_poly.pdbx_strand_id
1 'polypeptide(L)'
;MANHPLTSHSRLLSSLIQQCRHEIDVDKQFEILQKINSLLPKTGRLRLPSLITDDYINTALDTIDEYLLDKKRTLINRKFDVMYDTVA
;
A
#
# COMPACT_ATOMS: atom_id res chain seq x y z
N MET A 1 -20.05 -0.05 -12.99
CA MET A 1 -19.00 0.20 -11.96
C MET A 1 -18.27 -1.11 -11.73
N ALA A 2 -17.07 -1.28 -12.27
CA ALA A 2 -16.35 -2.55 -12.23
C ALA A 2 -15.78 -2.82 -10.84
N ASN A 3 -16.43 -3.70 -10.07
CA ASN A 3 -15.90 -4.24 -8.84
C ASN A 3 -14.91 -5.37 -9.17
N HIS A 4 -13.65 -5.00 -9.44
CA HIS A 4 -12.55 -5.97 -9.40
C HIS A 4 -12.43 -6.46 -7.94
N PRO A 5 -12.30 -7.77 -7.68
CA PRO A 5 -12.09 -8.27 -6.33
C PRO A 5 -10.67 -7.86 -5.89
N LEU A 6 -10.57 -6.69 -5.27
CA LEU A 6 -9.41 -6.28 -4.50
C LEU A 6 -9.23 -7.36 -3.42
N THR A 7 -8.09 -8.04 -3.50
CA THR A 7 -7.63 -9.00 -2.51
C THR A 7 -7.81 -8.40 -1.11
N SER A 8 -8.28 -9.18 -0.14
CA SER A 8 -8.58 -8.70 1.22
C SER A 8 -7.42 -7.92 1.84
N HIS A 9 -6.19 -8.28 1.46
CA HIS A 9 -4.95 -7.59 1.84
C HIS A 9 -4.87 -6.14 1.33
N SER A 10 -5.28 -5.87 0.08
CA SER A 10 -5.27 -4.51 -0.46
C SER A 10 -6.32 -3.62 0.20
N ARG A 11 -7.49 -4.17 0.55
CA ARG A 11 -8.53 -3.41 1.27
C ARG A 11 -8.12 -3.07 2.70
N LEU A 12 -7.46 -4.02 3.38
CA LEU A 12 -6.91 -3.78 4.71
C LEU A 12 -5.84 -2.68 4.69
N LEU A 13 -4.90 -2.73 3.74
CA LEU A 13 -3.86 -1.71 3.61
C LEU A 13 -4.44 -0.33 3.31
N SER A 14 -5.35 -0.22 2.34
CA SER A 14 -6.00 1.07 2.05
C SER A 14 -6.77 1.63 3.26
N SER A 15 -7.44 0.77 4.04
CA SER A 15 -8.11 1.20 5.27
C SER A 15 -7.13 1.72 6.32
N LEU A 16 -5.98 1.05 6.50
CA LEU A 16 -4.95 1.50 7.44
C LEU A 16 -4.30 2.81 7.00
N ILE A 17 -4.03 2.99 5.70
CA ILE A 17 -3.50 4.24 5.15
C ILE A 17 -4.48 5.39 5.44
N GLN A 18 -5.77 5.19 5.18
CA GLN A 18 -6.79 6.20 5.45
C GLN A 18 -6.93 6.51 6.94
N GLN A 19 -6.81 5.50 7.82
CA GLN A 19 -6.79 5.72 9.27
C GLN A 19 -5.56 6.55 9.69
N CYS A 20 -4.38 6.25 9.15
CA CYS A 20 -3.15 6.99 9.43
C CYS A 20 -3.28 8.47 9.01
N ARG A 21 -3.90 8.76 7.85
CA ARG A 21 -4.10 10.15 7.38
C ARG A 21 -5.10 10.96 8.20
N HIS A 22 -6.07 10.31 8.85
CA HIS A 22 -7.08 10.99 9.67
C HIS A 22 -6.70 11.08 11.16
N GLU A 23 -5.70 10.32 11.60
CA GLU A 23 -5.21 10.39 12.97
C GLU A 23 -4.41 11.68 13.18
N ILE A 24 -4.69 12.39 14.27
CA ILE A 24 -4.11 13.70 14.58
C ILE A 24 -2.87 13.54 15.47
N ASP A 25 -2.84 12.48 16.26
CA ASP A 25 -1.75 12.15 17.16
C ASP A 25 -0.61 11.48 16.38
N VAL A 26 0.55 12.15 16.32
CA VAL A 26 1.72 11.69 15.54
C VAL A 26 2.25 10.35 16.03
N ASP A 27 2.21 10.08 17.34
CA ASP A 27 2.62 8.80 17.90
C ASP A 27 1.70 7.68 17.42
N LYS A 28 0.37 7.90 17.43
CA LYS A 28 -0.60 6.93 16.88
C LYS A 28 -0.48 6.77 15.38
N GLN A 29 -0.24 7.86 14.63
CA GLN A 29 0.03 7.77 13.20
C GLN A 29 1.24 6.87 12.95
N PHE A 30 2.29 7.01 13.76
CA PHE A 30 3.49 6.18 13.67
C PHE A 30 3.20 4.70 14.01
N GLU A 31 2.40 4.40 15.03
CA GLU A 31 1.97 3.03 15.32
C GLU A 31 1.22 2.39 14.14
N ILE A 32 0.32 3.15 13.51
CA ILE A 32 -0.41 2.69 12.32
C ILE A 32 0.56 2.48 11.15
N LEU A 33 1.50 3.40 10.93
CA LEU A 33 2.52 3.30 9.88
C LEU A 33 3.41 2.06 10.07
N GLN A 34 3.81 1.75 11.31
CA GLN A 34 4.55 0.53 11.64
C GLN A 34 3.76 -0.74 11.28
N LYS A 35 2.44 -0.73 11.55
CA LYS A 35 1.54 -1.84 11.21
C LYS A 35 1.42 -2.02 9.70
N ILE A 36 1.28 -0.92 8.96
CA ILE A 36 1.29 -0.92 7.49
C ILE A 36 2.62 -1.50 6.99
N ASN A 37 3.75 -0.99 7.49
CA ASN A 37 5.09 -1.43 7.09
C ASN A 37 5.32 -2.92 7.34
N SER A 38 4.80 -3.45 8.45
CA SER A 38 4.90 -4.88 8.78
C SER A 38 4.12 -5.78 7.82
N LEU A 39 3.01 -5.29 7.28
CA LEU A 39 2.16 -5.98 6.30
C LEU A 39 2.70 -5.91 4.86
N LEU A 40 3.70 -5.07 4.61
CA LEU A 40 4.35 -4.96 3.31
C LEU A 40 5.36 -6.10 3.10
N PRO A 41 5.48 -6.59 1.84
CA PRO A 41 6.53 -7.54 1.48
C PRO A 41 7.91 -6.89 1.68
N LYS A 42 8.95 -7.71 1.91
CA LYS A 42 10.31 -7.23 2.22
C LYS A 42 10.84 -6.17 1.23
N THR A 43 10.44 -6.24 -0.03
CA THR A 43 10.83 -5.31 -1.10
C THR A 43 10.23 -3.92 -0.98
N GLY A 44 9.10 -3.78 -0.29
CA GLY A 44 8.40 -2.50 -0.08
C GLY A 44 8.43 -2.03 1.38
N ARG A 45 9.25 -2.64 2.24
CA ARG A 45 9.36 -2.22 3.63
C ARG A 45 10.14 -0.90 3.72
N LEU A 46 9.55 0.07 4.41
CA LEU A 46 10.14 1.34 4.72
C LEU A 46 11.17 1.20 5.85
N ARG A 47 12.23 2.00 5.78
CA ARG A 47 13.17 2.19 6.90
C ARG A 47 12.62 3.27 7.81
N LEU A 48 12.25 2.89 9.04
CA LEU A 48 11.71 3.84 10.01
C LEU A 48 12.86 4.59 10.71
N PRO A 49 12.90 5.92 10.62
CA PRO A 49 13.89 6.73 11.34
C PRO A 49 13.54 6.83 12.83
N SER A 50 14.52 7.23 13.65
CA SER A 50 14.36 7.43 15.09
C SER A 50 13.58 8.70 15.44
N LEU A 51 13.56 9.70 14.55
CA LEU A 51 12.76 10.91 14.66
C LEU A 51 11.69 10.87 13.58
N ILE A 52 10.43 11.02 14.00
CA ILE A 52 9.27 10.98 13.12
C ILE A 52 8.59 12.34 13.15
N THR A 53 8.31 12.86 11.96
CA THR A 53 7.53 14.07 11.74
C THR A 53 6.29 13.74 10.94
N ASP A 54 5.29 14.60 11.00
CA ASP A 54 4.09 14.51 10.17
C ASP A 54 4.44 14.48 8.67
N ASP A 55 5.43 15.27 8.25
CA ASP A 55 5.93 15.30 6.87
C ASP A 55 6.49 13.94 6.43
N TYR A 56 7.28 13.29 7.30
CA TYR A 56 7.80 11.95 7.03
C TYR A 56 6.66 10.93 6.91
N ILE A 57 5.65 11.01 7.79
CA ILE A 57 4.51 10.09 7.76
C ILE A 57 3.75 10.24 6.44
N ASN A 58 3.47 11.47 5.99
CA ASN A 58 2.79 11.71 4.72
C ASN A 58 3.58 11.14 3.54
N THR A 59 4.87 11.45 3.45
CA THR A 59 5.76 10.94 2.40
C THR A 59 5.83 9.41 2.38
N ALA A 60 5.90 8.79 3.56
CA ALA A 60 5.89 7.34 3.72
C ALA A 60 4.58 6.72 3.19
N LEU A 61 3.44 7.33 3.54
CA LEU A 61 2.13 6.86 3.08
C LEU A 61 1.97 7.01 1.56
N ASP A 62 2.42 8.12 0.96
CA ASP A 62 2.39 8.32 -0.49
C ASP A 62 3.25 7.28 -1.21
N THR A 63 4.45 7.01 -0.70
CA THR A 63 5.33 5.96 -1.25
C THR A 63 4.66 4.58 -1.23
N ILE A 64 3.95 4.25 -0.15
CA ILE A 64 3.23 2.98 -0.02
C ILE A 64 2.05 2.92 -1.00
N ASP A 65 1.31 4.02 -1.15
CA ASP A 65 0.18 4.09 -2.06
C ASP A 65 0.63 3.92 -3.52
N GLU A 66 1.72 4.60 -3.92
CA GLU A 66 2.36 4.42 -5.23
C GLU A 66 2.78 2.96 -5.48
N TYR A 67 3.42 2.32 -4.49
CA TYR A 67 3.80 0.91 -4.60
C TYR A 67 2.58 -0.01 -4.79
N LEU A 68 1.46 0.27 -4.12
CA LEU A 68 0.21 -0.49 -4.30
C LEU A 68 -0.41 -0.25 -5.68
N LEU A 69 -0.31 0.96 -6.22
CA LEU A 69 -0.78 1.30 -7.56
C LEU A 69 0.07 0.64 -8.66
N ASP A 70 1.39 0.67 -8.54
CA ASP A 70 2.31 0.02 -9.49
C ASP A 70 2.10 -1.50 -9.51
N LYS A 71 1.96 -2.12 -8.33
CA LYS A 71 1.67 -3.55 -8.23
C LYS A 71 0.31 -3.92 -8.84
N LYS A 72 -0.69 -3.03 -8.76
CA LYS A 72 -1.96 -3.22 -9.46
C LYS A 72 -1.75 -3.19 -10.98
N ARG A 73 -0.99 -2.22 -11.52
CA ARG A 73 -0.71 -2.13 -12.96
C ARG A 73 0.03 -3.35 -13.49
N THR A 74 1.07 -3.81 -12.77
CA THR A 74 1.84 -5.00 -13.16
C THR A 74 0.99 -6.27 -13.13
N LEU A 75 0.13 -6.44 -12.13
CA LEU A 75 -0.80 -7.58 -12.08
C LEU A 75 -1.86 -7.56 -13.18
N ILE A 76 -2.37 -6.37 -13.54
CA ILE A 76 -3.31 -6.22 -14.66
C ILE A 76 -2.62 -6.58 -15.97
N ASN A 77 -1.42 -6.03 -16.23
CA ASN A 77 -0.65 -6.32 -17.45
C ASN A 77 -0.32 -7.81 -17.58
N ARG A 78 0.06 -8.48 -16.49
CA ARG A 78 0.34 -9.92 -16.49
C ARG A 78 -0.90 -10.79 -16.70
N LYS A 79 -2.07 -10.32 -16.25
CA LYS A 79 -3.35 -11.04 -16.45
C LYS A 79 -3.84 -10.93 -17.89
N PHE A 80 -3.52 -9.85 -18.60
CA PHE A 80 -3.78 -9.74 -20.05
C PHE A 80 -2.88 -10.66 -20.86
N ASP A 81 -1.59 -10.78 -20.51
CA ASP A 81 -0.62 -11.63 -21.21
C ASP A 81 -1.03 -13.12 -21.23
N VAL A 82 -1.49 -13.65 -20.10
CA VAL A 82 -1.93 -15.06 -19.98
C VAL A 82 -3.22 -15.36 -20.75
N MET A 83 -4.07 -14.35 -20.99
CA MET A 83 -5.37 -14.57 -21.63
C MET A 83 -5.28 -14.66 -23.17
N TYR A 84 -4.19 -14.17 -23.76
CA TYR A 84 -3.92 -14.27 -25.21
C TYR A 84 -3.16 -15.53 -25.62
N ASP A 85 -2.59 -16.28 -24.67
CA ASP A 85 -1.83 -17.51 -24.97
C ASP A 85 -2.72 -18.76 -25.10
N THR A 86 -4.00 -18.70 -24.69
CA THR A 86 -4.91 -19.86 -24.70
C THR A 86 -5.73 -20.02 -25.99
N VAL A 87 -5.40 -19.27 -27.06
CA VAL A 87 -6.10 -19.32 -28.37
C VAL A 87 -5.24 -19.86 -29.51
N ALA A 88 -4.20 -20.63 -29.21
CA ALA A 88 -3.41 -21.37 -30.21
C ALA A 88 -3.87 -22.84 -30.31
#